data_AF-A0A8J6CHF2-F1
#
_entry.id   AF-A0A8J6CHF2-F1
#
_cell.length_a   1.000
_cell.length_b   1.000
_cell.length_c   1.000
_cell.angle_alpha   90.00
_cell.angle_beta   90.00
_cell.angle_gamma   90.00
#
_symmetry.space_group_name_H-M   'P 1'
#
loop_
_entity.id
_entity.type
_entity.pdbx_description
1 polymer ?
#
loop_
_entity_poly.entity_id
_entity_poly.type
_entity_poly.pdbx_seq_one_letter_code
_entity_poly.pdbx_strand_id
1 'polypeptide(L)'
;MGRPAPKDLTQAAAAGRWPWAAGEALRLAGWTLAHSAILQVTRAVVDPRMPTTGGSLRHTYYQGMFVQVLIAPLMVLSYVMWRRRHPRGTLRRWLAEPMLDPCAWPSRLFFYNIMGHFVKDFATKMPALIAAHHVVCIATLSLQAFVILDGANSCLLGCAFFELGSAAYNLVRLYPGCERFAWVYLSVMTASNVAAIWTMYEWLSLPRRGPVLTAAVLAVTLGLAFMRQKVAIEDVIFQQNHANL
;
A
#
# COMPACT_ATOMS: atom_id res chain seq x y z
N MET A 1 26.75 -3.33 -28.79
CA MET A 1 27.36 -3.77 -27.52
C MET A 1 26.99 -2.78 -26.43
N GLY A 2 26.16 -3.18 -25.46
CA GLY A 2 25.69 -2.29 -24.39
C GLY A 2 26.80 -2.04 -23.37
N ARG A 3 27.16 -0.78 -23.12
CA ARG A 3 28.09 -0.42 -22.05
C ARG A 3 27.48 -0.84 -20.70
N PRO A 4 28.26 -1.43 -19.78
CA PRO A 4 27.76 -1.84 -18.47
C PRO A 4 27.13 -0.66 -17.71
N ALA A 5 26.13 -0.97 -16.88
CA ALA A 5 25.50 0.01 -16.00
C ALA A 5 26.52 0.45 -14.92
N PRO A 6 26.61 1.75 -14.60
CA PRO A 6 27.49 2.25 -13.55
C PRO A 6 27.10 1.66 -12.18
N LYS A 7 28.09 1.37 -11.33
CA LYS A 7 27.85 0.71 -10.03
C LYS A 7 27.36 1.68 -8.95
N ASP A 8 27.57 2.98 -9.13
CA ASP A 8 27.13 4.03 -8.22
C ASP A 8 26.92 5.38 -8.94
N LEU A 9 26.40 6.37 -8.20
CA LEU A 9 26.09 7.72 -8.68
C LEU A 9 27.35 8.48 -9.16
N THR A 10 28.48 8.28 -8.49
CA THR A 10 29.77 8.89 -8.84
C THR A 10 30.30 8.39 -10.19
N GLN A 11 30.19 7.09 -10.46
CA GLN A 11 30.54 6.49 -11.75
C GLN A 11 29.57 6.90 -12.87
N ALA A 12 28.29 7.07 -12.56
CA ALA A 12 27.30 7.56 -13.52
C ALA A 12 27.56 9.01 -13.93
N ALA A 13 27.91 9.87 -12.97
CA ALA A 13 28.28 11.26 -13.21
C ALA A 13 29.58 11.38 -14.03
N ALA A 14 30.62 10.60 -13.68
CA ALA A 14 31.88 10.55 -14.40
C ALA A 14 31.72 10.06 -15.86
N ALA A 15 30.73 9.21 -16.12
CA ALA A 15 30.41 8.70 -17.46
C ALA A 15 29.52 9.64 -18.29
N GLY A 16 29.24 10.86 -17.83
CA GLY A 16 28.37 11.82 -18.51
C GLY A 16 26.88 11.44 -18.49
N ARG A 17 26.47 10.43 -17.69
CA ARG A 17 25.07 9.99 -17.55
C ARG A 17 24.33 10.79 -16.49
N TRP A 18 24.52 12.11 -16.51
CA TRP A 18 23.91 13.07 -15.60
C TRP A 18 22.38 12.94 -15.47
N PRO A 19 21.60 12.65 -16.53
CA PRO A 19 20.15 12.50 -16.40
C PRO A 19 19.74 11.30 -15.52
N TRP A 20 20.52 10.20 -15.55
CA TRP A 20 20.26 9.02 -14.73
C TRP A 20 20.68 9.24 -13.28
N ALA A 21 21.88 9.79 -13.06
CA ALA A 21 22.37 10.11 -11.72
C ALA A 21 21.48 11.16 -11.02
N ALA A 22 21.03 12.18 -11.75
CA ALA A 22 20.10 13.19 -11.24
C ALA A 22 18.72 12.60 -10.92
N GLY A 23 18.21 11.69 -11.76
CA GLY A 23 16.95 10.98 -11.51
C GLY A 23 17.00 10.13 -10.24
N GLU A 24 18.09 9.41 -10.03
CA GLU A 24 18.26 8.54 -8.86
C GLU A 24 18.56 9.33 -7.58
N ALA A 25 19.29 10.44 -7.68
CA ALA A 25 19.49 11.39 -6.58
C ALA A 25 18.18 12.10 -6.19
N LEU A 26 17.35 12.52 -7.15
CA LEU A 26 16.01 13.05 -6.90
C LEU A 26 15.09 12.00 -6.26
N ARG A 27 15.22 10.73 -6.65
CA ARG A 27 14.47 9.62 -6.03
C ARG A 27 14.85 9.43 -4.56
N LEU A 28 16.15 9.45 -4.25
CA LEU A 28 16.66 9.36 -2.88
C LEU A 28 16.27 10.59 -2.05
N ALA A 29 16.46 11.79 -2.58
CA ALA A 29 16.10 13.03 -1.89
C ALA A 29 14.58 13.12 -1.63
N GLY A 30 13.76 12.72 -2.60
CA GLY A 30 12.31 12.62 -2.44
C GLY A 30 11.91 11.64 -1.34
N TRP A 31 12.57 10.48 -1.27
CA TRP A 31 12.37 9.51 -0.19
C TRP A 31 12.75 10.09 1.18
N THR A 32 13.91 10.72 1.30
CA THR A 32 14.39 11.32 2.55
C THR A 32 13.49 12.46 3.02
N LEU A 33 13.04 13.32 2.10
CA LEU A 33 12.13 14.43 2.41
C LEU A 33 10.75 13.93 2.82
N ALA A 34 10.19 12.96 2.10
CA ALA A 34 8.88 12.39 2.46
C ALA A 34 8.95 11.67 3.82
N HIS A 35 10.03 10.91 4.08
CA HIS A 35 10.28 10.31 5.38
C HIS A 35 10.39 11.36 6.49
N SER A 36 11.12 12.44 6.26
CA SER A 36 11.32 13.52 7.24
C SER A 36 10.02 14.29 7.52
N ALA A 37 9.23 14.60 6.49
CA ALA A 37 7.94 15.27 6.62
C ALA A 37 6.93 14.40 7.40
N ILE A 38 6.88 13.10 7.10
CA ILE A 38 6.06 12.14 7.85
C ILE A 38 6.50 12.14 9.32
N LEU A 39 7.80 12.04 9.61
CA LEU A 39 8.32 12.10 10.98
C LEU A 39 7.96 13.41 11.71
N GLN A 40 7.97 14.56 11.01
CA GLN A 40 7.63 15.85 11.62
C GLN A 40 6.14 15.99 11.94
N VAL A 41 5.24 15.70 10.98
CA VAL A 41 3.79 15.68 11.21
C VAL A 41 3.46 14.73 12.36
N THR A 42 4.13 13.60 12.37
CA THR A 42 4.00 12.57 13.38
C THR A 42 4.45 13.01 14.78
N ARG A 43 5.55 13.74 14.89
CA ARG A 43 6.02 14.31 16.17
C ARG A 43 5.08 15.39 16.69
N ALA A 44 4.39 16.12 15.80
CA ALA A 44 3.44 17.15 16.18
C ALA A 44 2.11 16.61 16.73
N VAL A 45 1.74 15.38 16.35
CA VAL A 45 0.43 14.79 16.70
C VAL A 45 0.50 13.77 17.83
N VAL A 46 1.66 13.12 18.05
CA VAL A 46 1.76 11.98 18.98
C VAL A 46 2.55 12.32 20.25
N ASP A 47 1.98 12.02 21.41
CA ASP A 47 2.58 12.23 22.74
C ASP A 47 4.03 11.70 22.79
N PRO A 48 5.04 12.55 23.07
CA PRO A 48 6.44 12.14 23.14
C PRO A 48 6.72 11.06 24.20
N ARG A 49 5.84 10.85 25.17
CA ARG A 49 6.03 9.90 26.29
C ARG A 49 5.83 8.43 25.93
N MET A 50 5.24 8.10 24.78
CA MET A 50 5.04 6.70 24.39
C MET A 50 6.31 6.06 23.80
N PRO A 51 6.74 4.86 24.24
CA PRO A 51 7.98 4.24 23.77
C PRO A 51 7.97 3.94 22.25
N THR A 52 9.07 4.26 21.56
CA THR A 52 9.28 4.04 20.12
C THR A 52 10.12 2.79 19.83
N THR A 53 10.18 1.83 20.75
CA THR A 53 10.86 0.56 20.53
C THR A 53 10.18 -0.24 19.42
N GLY A 54 10.95 -1.03 18.65
CA GLY A 54 10.39 -1.90 17.62
C GLY A 54 9.32 -2.82 18.20
N GLY A 55 8.13 -2.81 17.58
CA GLY A 55 6.95 -3.56 18.06
C GLY A 55 6.03 -2.81 19.01
N SER A 56 6.35 -1.58 19.41
CA SER A 56 5.39 -0.74 20.16
C SER A 56 4.22 -0.31 19.26
N LEU A 57 3.05 -0.05 19.85
CA LEU A 57 1.87 0.48 19.12
C LEU A 57 2.23 1.73 18.31
N ARG A 58 3.13 2.56 18.85
CA ARG A 58 3.66 3.76 18.20
C ARG A 58 4.53 3.44 16.99
N HIS A 59 5.40 2.43 17.09
CA HIS A 59 6.21 1.97 15.95
C HIS A 59 5.33 1.38 14.83
N THR A 60 4.32 0.58 15.19
CA THR A 60 3.36 0.02 14.23
C THR A 60 2.51 1.12 13.58
N TYR A 61 2.09 2.11 14.37
CA TYR A 61 1.44 3.31 13.85
C TYR A 61 2.32 4.04 12.84
N TYR A 62 3.60 4.23 13.15
CA TYR A 62 4.56 4.90 12.25
C TYR A 62 4.85 4.12 10.99
N GLN A 63 5.03 2.81 11.09
CA GLN A 63 5.24 1.96 9.93
C GLN A 63 3.99 1.95 9.04
N GLY A 64 2.80 1.78 9.62
CA GLY A 64 1.53 1.81 8.90
C GLY A 64 1.31 3.15 8.20
N MET A 65 1.38 4.26 8.95
CA MET A 65 1.24 5.60 8.39
C MET A 65 2.29 5.90 7.33
N PHE A 66 3.56 5.51 7.53
CA PHE A 66 4.60 5.73 6.53
C PHE A 66 4.29 4.99 5.23
N VAL A 67 3.93 3.71 5.32
CA VAL A 67 3.55 2.90 4.17
C VAL A 67 2.31 3.51 3.50
N GLN A 68 1.26 3.80 4.24
CA GLN A 68 -0.05 4.25 3.72
C GLN A 68 -0.03 5.70 3.18
N VAL A 69 0.69 6.62 3.83
CA VAL A 69 0.86 8.01 3.37
C VAL A 69 1.68 8.06 2.09
N LEU A 70 2.63 7.15 1.88
CA LEU A 70 3.42 7.13 0.65
C LEU A 70 2.71 6.43 -0.51
N ILE A 71 1.87 5.44 -0.23
CA ILE A 71 1.22 4.63 -1.26
C ILE A 71 0.33 5.47 -2.18
N ALA A 72 -0.61 6.24 -1.62
CA ALA A 72 -1.56 6.99 -2.45
C ALA A 72 -0.88 8.04 -3.34
N PRO A 73 0.05 8.88 -2.84
CA PRO A 73 0.83 9.77 -3.69
C PRO A 73 1.66 9.05 -4.76
N LEU A 74 2.25 7.88 -4.44
CA LEU A 74 3.01 7.11 -5.43
C LEU A 74 2.12 6.56 -6.54
N MET A 75 0.90 6.09 -6.22
CA MET A 75 -0.06 5.63 -7.22
C MET A 75 -0.59 6.79 -8.08
N VAL A 76 -0.87 7.94 -7.48
CA VAL A 76 -1.23 9.17 -8.21
C VAL A 76 -0.08 9.61 -9.12
N LEU A 77 1.15 9.61 -8.62
CA LEU A 77 2.34 9.96 -9.40
C LEU A 77 2.54 8.99 -10.57
N SER A 78 2.36 7.68 -10.35
CA SER A 78 2.39 6.66 -11.40
C SER A 78 1.39 6.97 -12.52
N TYR A 79 0.15 7.31 -12.15
CA TYR A 79 -0.88 7.71 -13.11
C TYR A 79 -0.52 9.01 -13.85
N VAL A 80 -0.05 10.05 -13.15
CA VAL A 80 0.34 11.33 -13.75
C VAL A 80 1.50 11.16 -14.72
N MET A 81 2.52 10.39 -14.35
CA MET A 81 3.67 10.09 -15.21
C MET A 81 3.24 9.31 -16.46
N TRP A 82 2.38 8.30 -16.28
CA TRP A 82 1.82 7.56 -17.40
C TRP A 82 0.98 8.45 -18.32
N ARG A 83 0.17 9.35 -17.75
CA ARG A 83 -0.72 10.26 -18.49
C ARG A 83 0.06 11.24 -19.36
N ARG A 84 1.22 11.69 -18.91
CA ARG A 84 2.13 12.54 -19.70
C ARG A 84 2.65 11.84 -20.96
N ARG A 85 2.85 10.52 -20.93
CA ARG A 85 3.24 9.72 -22.10
C ARG A 85 2.06 9.29 -22.97
N HIS A 86 0.87 9.23 -22.39
CA HIS A 86 -0.36 8.83 -23.08
C HIS A 86 -1.44 9.91 -22.94
N PRO A 87 -1.38 11.04 -23.68
CA PRO A 87 -2.33 12.16 -23.55
C PRO A 87 -3.77 11.84 -23.94
N ARG A 88 -4.04 10.67 -24.53
CA ARG A 88 -5.39 10.16 -24.82
C ARG A 88 -5.76 8.89 -24.06
N GLY A 89 -4.87 8.36 -23.23
CA GLY A 89 -5.16 7.23 -22.34
C GLY A 89 -6.24 7.51 -21.29
N THR A 90 -6.98 6.50 -20.88
CA THR A 90 -7.97 6.62 -19.80
C THR A 90 -7.43 6.04 -18.51
N LEU A 91 -8.06 6.34 -17.35
CA LEU A 91 -7.72 5.68 -16.09
C LEU A 91 -7.82 4.15 -16.22
N ARG A 92 -8.89 3.66 -16.85
CA ARG A 92 -9.10 2.23 -17.11
C ARG A 92 -7.95 1.61 -17.91
N ARG A 93 -7.43 2.33 -18.91
CA ARG A 93 -6.26 1.87 -19.67
C ARG A 93 -5.00 1.82 -18.79
N TRP A 94 -4.75 2.82 -17.95
CA TRP A 94 -3.63 2.81 -17.01
C TRP A 94 -3.72 1.64 -16.01
N LEU A 95 -4.91 1.37 -15.49
CA LEU A 95 -5.17 0.25 -14.58
C LEU A 95 -4.83 -1.10 -15.23
N ALA A 96 -5.03 -1.22 -16.54
CA ALA A 96 -4.72 -2.40 -17.33
C ALA A 96 -3.23 -2.57 -17.67
N GLU A 97 -2.40 -1.52 -17.52
CA GLU A 97 -0.99 -1.56 -17.93
C GLU A 97 -0.18 -2.60 -17.13
N PRO A 98 0.83 -3.21 -17.77
CA PRO A 98 1.67 -4.19 -17.12
C PRO A 98 2.65 -3.56 -16.13
N MET A 99 3.06 -4.32 -15.12
CA MET A 99 4.01 -3.86 -14.10
C MET A 99 5.40 -3.55 -14.66
N LEU A 100 5.74 -4.09 -15.83
CA LEU A 100 7.01 -3.89 -16.52
C LEU A 100 7.10 -2.53 -17.24
N ASP A 101 6.00 -1.78 -17.35
CA ASP A 101 6.02 -0.46 -17.98
C ASP A 101 7.03 0.47 -17.26
N PRO A 102 7.86 1.25 -17.98
CA PRO A 102 8.85 2.12 -17.33
C PRO A 102 8.25 3.20 -16.42
N CYS A 103 7.02 3.67 -16.68
CA CYS A 103 6.28 4.59 -15.79
C CYS A 103 5.75 3.90 -14.53
N ALA A 104 5.64 2.57 -14.51
CA ALA A 104 5.13 1.82 -13.36
C ALA A 104 6.16 1.65 -12.23
N TRP A 105 7.29 2.38 -12.24
CA TRP A 105 8.28 2.32 -11.17
C TRP A 105 7.71 2.67 -9.77
N PRO A 106 6.75 3.60 -9.59
CA PRO A 106 6.16 3.83 -8.27
C PRO A 106 5.31 2.64 -7.83
N SER A 107 4.57 2.01 -8.75
CA SER A 107 3.81 0.79 -8.50
C SER A 107 4.73 -0.37 -8.10
N ARG A 108 5.90 -0.52 -8.76
CA ARG A 108 6.93 -1.50 -8.38
C ARG A 108 7.50 -1.22 -7.00
N LEU A 109 7.80 0.04 -6.69
CA LEU A 109 8.28 0.43 -5.37
C LEU A 109 7.26 0.06 -4.28
N PHE A 110 5.97 0.29 -4.55
CA PHE A 110 4.91 -0.14 -3.65
C PHE A 110 4.86 -1.66 -3.49
N PHE A 111 4.88 -2.41 -4.60
CA PHE A 111 4.90 -3.88 -4.58
C PHE A 111 6.04 -4.43 -3.71
N TYR A 112 7.27 -3.93 -3.87
CA TYR A 112 8.40 -4.39 -3.06
C TYR A 112 8.26 -4.03 -1.58
N ASN A 113 7.76 -2.83 -1.27
CA ASN A 113 7.54 -2.42 0.12
C ASN A 113 6.48 -3.29 0.80
N ILE A 114 5.34 -3.55 0.15
CA ILE A 114 4.27 -4.35 0.75
C ILE A 114 4.66 -5.84 0.86
N MET A 115 5.40 -6.39 -0.10
CA MET A 115 6.01 -7.73 0.03
C MET A 115 7.01 -7.81 1.16
N GLY A 116 7.93 -6.84 1.26
CA GLY A 116 8.86 -6.75 2.37
C GLY A 116 8.15 -6.67 3.72
N HIS A 117 7.03 -5.93 3.79
CA HIS A 117 6.24 -5.82 5.01
C HIS A 117 5.60 -7.16 5.42
N PHE A 118 4.91 -7.86 4.52
CA PHE A 118 4.29 -9.14 4.87
C PHE A 118 5.33 -10.19 5.25
N VAL A 119 6.47 -10.24 4.53
CA VAL A 119 7.57 -11.16 4.85
C VAL A 119 8.19 -10.83 6.21
N LYS A 120 8.42 -9.55 6.51
CA LYS A 120 8.94 -9.09 7.81
C LYS A 120 8.04 -9.55 8.94
N ASP A 121 6.71 -9.48 8.77
CA ASP A 121 5.79 -9.79 9.85
C ASP A 121 5.89 -11.27 10.28
N PHE A 122 6.27 -12.20 9.39
CA PHE A 122 6.54 -13.60 9.75
C PHE A 122 7.70 -13.79 10.73
N ALA A 123 8.57 -12.80 10.89
CA ALA A 123 9.61 -12.81 11.93
C ALA A 123 9.03 -12.53 13.34
N THR A 124 7.75 -12.20 13.45
CA THR A 124 7.07 -11.91 14.72
C THR A 124 6.01 -12.98 15.03
N LYS A 125 5.67 -13.14 16.31
CA LYS A 125 4.58 -14.04 16.71
C LYS A 125 3.25 -13.43 16.26
N MET A 126 2.64 -14.01 15.22
CA MET A 126 1.34 -13.60 14.72
C MET A 126 0.27 -14.69 14.88
N PRO A 127 -1.01 -14.33 15.05
CA PRO A 127 -2.11 -15.26 14.98
C PRO A 127 -2.15 -16.02 13.65
N ALA A 128 -2.51 -17.31 13.68
CA ALA A 128 -2.55 -18.17 12.48
C ALA A 128 -3.44 -17.61 11.36
N LEU A 129 -4.53 -16.93 11.70
CA LEU A 129 -5.41 -16.30 10.73
C LEU A 129 -4.72 -15.15 9.97
N ILE A 130 -3.93 -14.33 10.67
CA ILE A 130 -3.14 -13.24 10.08
C ILE A 130 -2.02 -13.81 9.20
N ALA A 131 -1.38 -14.89 9.66
CA ALA A 131 -0.40 -15.61 8.85
C ALA A 131 -1.00 -16.12 7.54
N ALA A 132 -2.15 -16.79 7.60
CA ALA A 132 -2.86 -17.27 6.42
C ALA A 132 -3.23 -16.11 5.47
N HIS A 133 -3.69 -14.98 6.01
CA HIS A 133 -3.95 -13.78 5.23
C HIS A 133 -2.70 -13.28 4.49
N HIS A 134 -1.56 -13.14 5.18
CA HIS A 134 -0.30 -12.72 4.55
C HIS A 134 0.16 -13.69 3.47
N VAL A 135 0.05 -15.01 3.70
CA VAL A 135 0.36 -16.02 2.68
C VAL A 135 -0.49 -15.80 1.43
N VAL A 136 -1.80 -15.60 1.58
CA VAL A 136 -2.72 -15.34 0.46
C VAL A 136 -2.35 -14.04 -0.25
N CYS A 137 -2.09 -12.96 0.48
CA CYS A 137 -1.68 -11.68 -0.11
C CYS A 137 -0.36 -11.77 -0.88
N ILE A 138 0.65 -12.44 -0.33
CA ILE A 138 1.94 -12.68 -1.00
C ILE A 138 1.73 -13.51 -2.26
N ALA A 139 0.94 -14.58 -2.19
CA ALA A 139 0.66 -15.44 -3.34
C ALA A 139 -0.06 -14.67 -4.46
N THR A 140 -1.10 -13.90 -4.12
CA THR A 140 -1.84 -13.07 -5.08
C THR A 140 -0.95 -12.02 -5.72
N LEU A 141 -0.14 -11.31 -4.93
CA LEU A 141 0.76 -10.28 -5.43
C LEU A 141 1.89 -10.87 -6.28
N SER A 142 2.43 -12.02 -5.91
CA SER A 142 3.43 -12.75 -6.71
C SER A 142 2.84 -13.26 -8.03
N LEU A 143 1.62 -13.81 -8.00
CA LEU A 143 0.90 -14.22 -9.21
C LEU A 143 0.71 -13.03 -10.16
N GLN A 144 0.32 -11.88 -9.64
CA GLN A 144 0.17 -10.66 -10.43
C GLN A 144 1.50 -10.14 -10.99
N ALA A 145 2.56 -10.17 -10.19
CA ALA A 145 3.85 -9.63 -10.57
C ALA A 145 4.60 -10.47 -11.62
N PHE A 146 4.42 -11.80 -11.58
CA PHE A 146 5.26 -12.73 -12.35
C PHE A 146 4.49 -13.58 -13.37
N VAL A 147 3.21 -13.83 -13.16
CA VAL A 147 2.41 -14.70 -14.03
C VAL A 147 1.42 -13.91 -14.86
N ILE A 148 0.65 -13.02 -14.23
CA ILE A 148 -0.40 -12.27 -14.92
C ILE A 148 -0.06 -10.79 -14.98
N LEU A 149 0.85 -10.45 -15.88
CA LEU A 149 1.48 -9.14 -15.94
C LEU A 149 0.49 -8.00 -16.19
N ASP A 150 -0.58 -8.25 -16.96
CA ASP A 150 -1.61 -7.26 -17.28
C ASP A 150 -2.44 -6.89 -16.02
N GLY A 151 -2.81 -5.62 -15.89
CA GLY A 151 -3.67 -5.16 -14.80
C GLY A 151 -2.96 -4.89 -13.46
N ALA A 152 -1.63 -4.86 -13.43
CA ALA A 152 -0.88 -4.79 -12.18
C ALA A 152 -1.22 -3.53 -11.36
N ASN A 153 -1.41 -2.40 -12.04
CA ASN A 153 -1.79 -1.16 -11.37
C ASN A 153 -3.17 -1.26 -10.70
N SER A 154 -4.13 -1.98 -11.29
CA SER A 154 -5.45 -2.19 -10.69
C SER A 154 -5.37 -3.04 -9.41
N CYS A 155 -4.63 -4.15 -9.47
CA CYS A 155 -4.43 -5.03 -8.31
C CYS A 155 -3.72 -4.29 -7.17
N LEU A 156 -2.62 -3.59 -7.49
CA LEU A 156 -1.86 -2.81 -6.52
C LEU A 156 -2.68 -1.65 -5.95
N LEU A 157 -3.48 -0.97 -6.76
CA LEU A 157 -4.37 0.08 -6.27
C LEU A 157 -5.44 -0.48 -5.32
N GLY A 158 -5.95 -1.68 -5.56
CA GLY A 158 -6.85 -2.35 -4.63
C GLY A 158 -6.19 -2.68 -3.30
N CYS A 159 -4.97 -3.21 -3.33
CA CYS A 159 -4.18 -3.42 -2.10
C CYS A 159 -3.92 -2.10 -1.36
N ALA A 160 -3.58 -1.04 -2.08
CA ALA A 160 -3.40 0.29 -1.53
C ALA A 160 -4.65 0.81 -0.81
N PHE A 161 -5.82 0.63 -1.41
CA PHE A 161 -7.08 0.99 -0.76
C PHE A 161 -7.31 0.15 0.48
N PHE A 162 -7.13 -1.17 0.44
CA PHE A 162 -7.25 -1.97 1.66
C PHE A 162 -6.33 -1.44 2.76
N GLU A 163 -5.06 -1.17 2.49
CA GLU A 163 -4.15 -0.60 3.49
C GLU A 163 -4.64 0.72 4.10
N LEU A 164 -5.30 1.58 3.33
CA LEU A 164 -5.85 2.85 3.85
C LEU A 164 -6.88 2.63 4.98
N GLY A 165 -7.71 1.58 4.89
CA GLY A 165 -8.64 1.23 5.98
C GLY A 165 -7.91 0.81 7.25
N SER A 166 -6.84 0.03 7.11
CA SER A 166 -5.99 -0.41 8.22
C SER A 166 -5.22 0.77 8.83
N ALA A 167 -4.93 1.81 8.03
CA ALA A 167 -4.36 3.08 8.49
C ALA A 167 -5.24 3.81 9.51
N ALA A 168 -6.56 3.77 9.31
CA ALA A 168 -7.47 4.47 10.19
C ALA A 168 -7.66 3.74 11.53
N TYR A 169 -7.44 2.42 11.58
CA TYR A 169 -7.47 1.64 12.82
C TYR A 169 -6.47 2.16 13.87
N ASN A 170 -5.32 2.57 13.36
CA ASN A 170 -4.22 3.14 14.10
C ASN A 170 -4.63 4.40 14.90
N LEU A 171 -5.59 5.20 14.41
CA LEU A 171 -6.14 6.35 15.16
C LEU A 171 -6.96 5.89 16.38
N VAL A 172 -7.78 4.87 16.19
CA VAL A 172 -8.64 4.28 17.24
C VAL A 172 -7.82 3.60 18.33
N ARG A 173 -6.65 3.04 17.97
CA ARG A 173 -5.69 2.48 18.94
C ARG A 173 -4.94 3.55 19.74
N LEU A 174 -4.64 4.70 19.14
CA LEU A 174 -3.94 5.79 19.82
C LEU A 174 -4.85 6.60 20.75
N TYR A 175 -6.12 6.74 20.39
CA TYR A 175 -7.10 7.54 21.12
C TYR A 175 -8.33 6.71 21.50
N PRO A 176 -8.16 5.68 22.36
CA PRO A 176 -9.28 4.83 22.76
C PRO A 176 -10.37 5.65 23.45
N GLY A 177 -11.63 5.33 23.15
CA GLY A 177 -12.81 6.03 23.72
C GLY A 177 -13.21 7.33 23.00
N CYS A 178 -12.42 7.82 22.03
CA CYS A 178 -12.84 8.96 21.21
C CYS A 178 -13.80 8.53 20.10
N GLU A 179 -15.10 8.76 20.29
CA GLU A 179 -16.16 8.39 19.32
C GLU A 179 -15.91 8.97 17.92
N ARG A 180 -15.38 10.20 17.82
CA ARG A 180 -15.09 10.83 16.53
C ARG A 180 -14.08 10.01 15.72
N PHE A 181 -13.04 9.49 16.36
CA PHE A 181 -12.04 8.67 15.67
C PHE A 181 -12.57 7.28 15.35
N ALA A 182 -13.45 6.72 16.17
CA ALA A 182 -14.17 5.49 15.85
C ALA A 182 -15.01 5.63 14.57
N TRP A 183 -15.77 6.72 14.44
CA TRP A 183 -16.54 7.00 13.22
C TRP A 183 -15.65 7.20 12.00
N VAL A 184 -14.57 7.97 12.13
CA VAL A 184 -13.57 8.13 11.05
C VAL A 184 -13.02 6.77 10.62
N TYR A 185 -12.66 5.90 11.56
CA TYR A 185 -12.19 4.56 11.26
C TYR A 185 -13.22 3.74 10.49
N LEU A 186 -14.48 3.67 10.95
CA LEU A 186 -15.52 2.91 10.26
C LEU A 186 -15.81 3.46 8.86
N SER A 187 -15.87 4.79 8.70
CA SER A 187 -16.07 5.43 7.40
C SER A 187 -14.93 5.14 6.44
N VAL A 188 -13.67 5.29 6.89
CA VAL A 188 -12.48 5.03 6.07
C VAL A 188 -12.38 3.54 5.75
N MET A 189 -12.60 2.64 6.70
CA MET A 189 -12.62 1.19 6.46
C MET A 189 -13.65 0.82 5.39
N THR A 190 -14.88 1.34 5.50
CA THR A 190 -15.96 1.07 4.54
C THR A 190 -15.60 1.59 3.14
N ALA A 191 -15.23 2.87 3.03
CA ALA A 191 -14.85 3.47 1.76
C ALA A 191 -13.66 2.75 1.10
N SER A 192 -12.69 2.35 1.91
CA SER A 192 -11.50 1.62 1.47
C SER A 192 -11.83 0.22 0.94
N ASN A 193 -12.74 -0.51 1.59
CA ASN A 193 -13.21 -1.81 1.15
C ASN A 193 -13.97 -1.70 -0.17
N VAL A 194 -14.86 -0.71 -0.30
CA VAL A 194 -15.60 -0.46 -1.55
C VAL A 194 -14.65 -0.13 -2.69
N ALA A 195 -13.68 0.77 -2.47
CA ALA A 195 -12.71 1.14 -3.48
C ALA A 195 -11.83 -0.05 -3.91
N ALA A 196 -11.39 -0.87 -2.95
CA ALA A 196 -10.63 -2.09 -3.23
C ALA A 196 -11.44 -3.10 -4.06
N ILE A 197 -12.69 -3.36 -3.69
CA ILE A 197 -13.60 -4.23 -4.46
C ILE A 197 -13.78 -3.69 -5.88
N TRP A 198 -14.00 -2.39 -6.05
CA TRP A 198 -14.15 -1.77 -7.37
C TRP A 198 -12.89 -1.95 -8.24
N THR A 199 -11.70 -1.67 -7.70
CA THR A 199 -10.45 -1.88 -8.45
C THR A 199 -10.18 -3.35 -8.78
N MET A 200 -10.61 -4.28 -7.91
CA MET A 200 -10.52 -5.70 -8.19
C MET A 200 -11.51 -6.12 -9.27
N TYR A 201 -12.72 -5.56 -9.27
CA TYR A 201 -13.68 -5.76 -10.35
C TYR A 201 -13.14 -5.27 -11.70
N GLU A 202 -12.52 -4.08 -11.75
CA GLU A 202 -11.86 -3.60 -12.96
C GLU A 202 -10.75 -4.56 -13.43
N TRP A 203 -9.95 -5.09 -12.51
CA TRP A 203 -8.92 -6.09 -12.79
C TRP A 203 -9.49 -7.40 -13.37
N LEU A 204 -10.61 -7.86 -12.80
CA LEU A 204 -11.35 -9.03 -13.26
C LEU A 204 -12.03 -8.81 -14.63
N SER A 205 -12.38 -7.57 -14.94
CA SER A 205 -12.97 -7.19 -16.23
C SER A 205 -11.96 -7.19 -17.40
N LEU A 206 -10.67 -7.35 -17.11
CA LEU A 206 -9.63 -7.38 -18.14
C LEU A 206 -9.74 -8.67 -18.99
N PRO A 207 -9.44 -8.59 -20.29
CA PRO A 207 -9.37 -9.77 -21.15
C PRO A 207 -8.39 -10.80 -20.58
N ARG A 208 -8.66 -12.09 -20.79
CA ARG A 208 -7.84 -13.26 -20.35
C ARG A 208 -8.03 -13.73 -18.90
N ARG A 209 -9.02 -13.21 -18.16
CA ARG A 209 -9.40 -13.78 -16.86
C ARG A 209 -10.36 -14.95 -17.07
N GLY A 210 -9.92 -16.17 -16.75
CA GLY A 210 -10.79 -17.34 -16.75
C GLY A 210 -11.83 -17.26 -15.62
N PRO A 211 -13.04 -17.83 -15.79
CA PRO A 211 -14.14 -17.70 -14.82
C PRO A 211 -13.78 -18.25 -13.43
N VAL A 212 -12.96 -19.30 -13.37
CA VAL A 212 -12.50 -19.91 -12.11
C VAL A 212 -11.62 -18.96 -11.31
N LEU A 213 -10.62 -18.32 -11.95
CA LEU A 213 -9.76 -17.34 -11.30
C LEU A 213 -10.59 -16.14 -10.83
N THR A 214 -11.54 -15.71 -11.65
CA THR A 214 -12.45 -14.61 -11.32
C THR A 214 -13.26 -14.90 -10.07
N ALA A 215 -13.91 -16.06 -10.00
CA ALA A 215 -14.69 -16.47 -8.85
C ALA A 215 -13.82 -16.58 -7.58
N ALA A 216 -12.63 -17.20 -7.69
CA ALA A 216 -11.72 -17.37 -6.57
C ALA A 216 -11.23 -16.04 -6.00
N VAL A 217 -10.75 -15.13 -6.85
CA VAL A 217 -10.25 -13.81 -6.43
C VAL A 217 -11.37 -12.95 -5.86
N LEU A 218 -12.56 -12.99 -6.46
CA LEU A 218 -13.72 -12.25 -5.95
C LEU A 218 -14.15 -12.77 -4.57
N ALA A 219 -14.23 -14.09 -4.39
CA ALA A 219 -14.59 -14.70 -3.11
C ALA A 219 -13.58 -14.33 -2.01
N VAL A 220 -12.27 -14.40 -2.31
CA VAL A 220 -11.22 -13.98 -1.37
C VAL A 220 -11.34 -12.49 -1.05
N THR A 221 -11.50 -11.63 -2.06
CA THR A 221 -11.59 -10.17 -1.87
C THR A 221 -12.79 -9.79 -1.01
N LEU A 222 -13.97 -10.37 -1.29
CA LEU A 222 -15.18 -10.14 -0.52
C LEU A 222 -15.07 -10.70 0.90
N GLY A 223 -14.51 -11.90 1.06
CA GLY A 223 -14.26 -12.50 2.36
C GLY A 223 -13.33 -11.64 3.22
N LEU A 224 -12.25 -11.12 2.63
CA LEU A 224 -11.33 -10.21 3.32
C LEU A 224 -12.03 -8.89 3.68
N ALA A 225 -12.74 -8.25 2.75
CA ALA A 225 -13.46 -7.02 3.03
C ALA A 225 -14.49 -7.19 4.15
N PHE A 226 -15.24 -8.30 4.15
CA PHE A 226 -16.20 -8.63 5.20
C PHE A 226 -15.51 -8.84 6.55
N MET A 227 -14.46 -9.65 6.61
CA MET A 227 -13.72 -9.90 7.85
C MET A 227 -13.13 -8.61 8.43
N ARG A 228 -12.59 -7.74 7.58
CA ARG A 228 -12.06 -6.42 7.98
C ARG A 228 -13.16 -5.53 8.55
N GLN A 229 -14.31 -5.46 7.89
CA GLN A 229 -15.44 -4.67 8.36
C GLN A 229 -15.98 -5.19 9.71
N LYS A 230 -16.09 -6.51 9.84
CA LYS A 230 -16.51 -7.17 11.08
C LYS A 230 -15.59 -6.80 12.24
N VAL A 231 -14.27 -7.01 12.08
CA VAL A 231 -13.28 -6.68 13.11
C VAL A 231 -13.31 -5.20 13.46
N ALA A 232 -13.48 -4.32 12.46
CA ALA A 232 -13.59 -2.89 12.70
C ALA A 232 -14.80 -2.51 13.58
N ILE A 233 -15.95 -3.14 13.36
CA ILE A 233 -17.16 -2.92 14.16
C ILE A 233 -16.97 -3.47 15.57
N GLU A 234 -16.46 -4.69 15.71
CA GLU A 234 -16.21 -5.34 17.00
C GLU A 234 -15.26 -4.50 17.87
N ASP A 235 -14.18 -3.98 17.28
CA ASP A 235 -13.20 -3.14 17.98
C ASP A 235 -13.83 -1.81 18.46
N VAL A 236 -14.66 -1.16 17.65
CA VAL A 236 -15.35 0.09 18.05
C VAL A 236 -16.32 -0.16 19.20
N ILE A 237 -17.15 -1.21 19.10
CA ILE A 237 -18.10 -1.57 20.16
C ILE A 237 -17.35 -1.88 21.47
N PHE A 238 -16.28 -2.68 21.39
CA PHE A 238 -15.47 -3.04 22.55
C PHE A 238 -14.90 -1.79 23.23
N GLN A 239 -14.34 -0.85 22.46
CA GLN A 239 -13.78 0.39 23.03
C GLN A 239 -14.85 1.28 23.67
N GLN A 240 -16.04 1.38 23.08
CA GLN A 240 -17.14 2.17 23.64
C GLN A 240 -17.63 1.58 24.98
N ASN A 241 -17.74 0.26 25.07
CA ASN A 241 -18.16 -0.40 26.31
C ASN A 241 -17.14 -0.20 27.44
N HIS A 242 -15.84 -0.21 27.14
CA HIS A 242 -14.79 0.00 28.13
C HIS A 242 -14.62 1.47 28.55
N ALA A 243 -15.01 2.44 27.73
CA ALA A 243 -14.94 3.86 28.08
C ALA A 243 -16.05 4.28 29.07
N ASN A 244 -17.10 3.48 29.22
CA ASN A 244 -18.26 3.75 30.08
C ASN A 244 -18.17 3.06 31.46
N LEU A 245 -17.06 2.39 31.76
CA LEU A 245 -16.75 1.75 33.05
C LEU A 245 -15.71 2.57 33.81
#